data_AF-A0AA51UFC3-F1
#
_entry.id   AF-A0AA51UFC3-F1
#
_cell.length_a   1.000
_cell.length_b   1.000
_cell.length_c   1.000
_cell.angle_alpha   90.00
_cell.angle_beta   90.00
_cell.angle_gamma   90.00
#
_symmetry.space_group_name_H-M   'P 1'
#
loop_
_entity.id
_entity.type
_entity.pdbx_description
1 polymer ?
#
loop_
_entity_poly.entity_id
_entity_poly.type
_entity_poly.pdbx_seq_one_letter_code
_entity_poly.pdbx_strand_id
1 'polypeptide(L)'
;MGDEWKIDIDIPDIGMMVTLMTTAICSVIMGAAEIAYTMLWITASYVRHGKDFFLDLLNAKALTWTAEYILVAGSLLLLSSILFLLSSSFSLYELNALAKNAEKNVHIKIVFAFFAGGLVLLFLALISAIILRYL
;
A
#
# COMPACT_ATOMS: atom_id res chain seq x y z
N MET A 1 37.09 -29.83 26.32
CA MET A 1 36.65 -30.52 25.08
C MET A 1 35.19 -30.90 25.28
N GLY A 2 34.27 -29.94 25.11
CA GLY A 2 32.87 -30.11 25.49
C GLY A 2 31.86 -29.42 24.57
N ASP A 3 32.30 -28.54 23.67
CA ASP A 3 31.41 -27.78 22.77
C ASP A 3 31.79 -27.92 21.28
N GLU A 4 32.74 -28.78 20.93
CA GLU A 4 33.23 -28.95 19.54
C GLU A 4 32.19 -29.59 18.60
N TRP A 5 31.11 -30.13 19.14
CA TRP A 5 30.03 -30.81 18.42
C TRP A 5 28.77 -29.93 18.25
N LYS A 6 28.73 -28.74 18.83
CA LYS A 6 27.71 -27.74 18.49
C LYS A 6 28.14 -27.07 17.19
N ILE A 7 27.81 -27.72 16.09
CA ILE A 7 27.75 -27.04 14.81
C ILE A 7 26.54 -26.11 14.91
N ASP A 8 26.77 -24.88 15.33
CA ASP A 8 25.79 -23.80 15.31
C ASP A 8 25.59 -23.42 13.85
N ILE A 9 24.76 -24.19 13.16
CA ILE A 9 24.32 -23.83 11.82
C ILE A 9 23.29 -22.73 12.05
N ASP A 10 23.73 -21.49 11.88
CA ASP A 10 22.89 -20.29 11.97
C ASP A 10 21.96 -20.29 10.75
N ILE A 11 20.90 -21.10 10.81
CA ILE A 11 19.89 -21.20 9.75
C ILE A 11 19.01 -19.95 9.90
N PRO A 12 18.96 -19.06 8.90
CA PRO A 12 18.09 -17.90 8.96
C PRO A 12 16.63 -18.33 9.17
N ASP A 13 15.88 -17.57 9.96
CA ASP A 13 14.47 -17.86 10.26
C ASP A 13 13.64 -17.86 8.97
N ILE A 14 13.47 -19.06 8.40
CA ILE A 14 12.78 -19.32 7.14
C ILE A 14 11.33 -18.81 7.21
N GLY A 15 10.68 -18.93 8.37
CA GLY A 15 9.30 -18.47 8.56
C GLY A 15 9.19 -16.94 8.43
N MET A 16 10.15 -16.22 9.01
CA MET A 16 10.22 -14.77 8.92
C MET A 16 10.52 -14.31 7.49
N MET A 17 11.47 -14.97 6.79
CA MET A 17 11.78 -14.67 5.40
C MET A 17 10.56 -14.86 4.49
N VAL A 18 9.83 -15.96 4.64
CA VAL A 18 8.58 -16.21 3.88
C VAL A 18 7.55 -15.13 4.17
N THR A 19 7.35 -14.76 5.44
CA THR A 19 6.37 -13.75 5.83
C THR A 19 6.68 -12.38 5.22
N LEU A 20 7.95 -11.94 5.28
CA LEU A 20 8.39 -10.68 4.68
C LEU A 20 8.25 -10.71 3.15
N MET A 21 8.60 -11.82 2.51
CA MET A 21 8.46 -11.97 1.06
C MET A 21 6.99 -11.90 0.62
N THR A 22 6.10 -12.63 1.30
CA THR A 22 4.66 -12.58 1.04
C THR A 22 4.11 -11.17 1.26
N THR A 23 4.50 -10.51 2.35
CA THR A 23 4.06 -9.15 2.67
C THR A 23 4.52 -8.17 1.59
N ALA A 24 5.76 -8.30 1.10
CA ALA A 24 6.27 -7.47 0.02
C ALA A 24 5.45 -7.65 -1.26
N ILE A 25 5.24 -8.90 -1.69
CA ILE A 25 4.48 -9.22 -2.90
C ILE A 25 3.04 -8.71 -2.81
N CYS A 26 2.35 -9.03 -1.71
CA CYS A 26 0.98 -8.57 -1.49
C CYS A 26 0.89 -7.04 -1.50
N SER A 27 1.82 -6.35 -0.84
CA SER A 27 1.82 -4.89 -0.79
C SER A 27 2.05 -4.28 -2.18
N VAL A 28 2.95 -4.82 -3.00
CA VAL A 28 3.15 -4.33 -4.38
C VAL A 28 1.89 -4.51 -5.22
N ILE A 29 1.26 -5.68 -5.14
CA ILE A 29 0.03 -5.97 -5.89
C ILE A 29 -1.08 -5.00 -5.49
N MET A 30 -1.26 -4.77 -4.18
CA MET A 30 -2.26 -3.85 -3.64
C MET A 30 -2.00 -2.42 -4.10
N GLY A 31 -0.77 -1.90 -3.94
CA GLY A 31 -0.43 -0.56 -4.39
C GLY A 31 -0.62 -0.36 -5.89
N ALA A 32 -0.18 -1.32 -6.71
CA ALA A 32 -0.37 -1.26 -8.16
C ALA A 32 -1.85 -1.28 -8.55
N ALA A 33 -2.67 -2.11 -7.88
CA ALA A 33 -4.10 -2.19 -8.12
C ALA A 33 -4.80 -0.86 -7.77
N GLU A 34 -4.43 -0.22 -6.66
CA GLU A 34 -4.99 1.06 -6.26
C GLU A 34 -4.64 2.19 -7.23
N ILE A 35 -3.40 2.25 -7.72
CA ILE A 35 -3.01 3.21 -8.76
C ILE A 35 -3.80 2.96 -10.05
N ALA A 36 -3.93 1.70 -10.49
CA ALA A 36 -4.72 1.38 -11.67
C ALA A 36 -6.20 1.77 -11.50
N TYR A 37 -6.75 1.55 -10.30
CA TYR A 37 -8.14 1.87 -10.00
C TYR A 37 -8.41 3.38 -9.97
N THR A 38 -7.50 4.17 -9.39
CA THR A 38 -7.60 5.64 -9.41
C THR A 38 -7.55 6.18 -10.85
N MET A 39 -6.66 5.64 -11.69
CA MET A 39 -6.57 6.02 -13.10
C MET A 39 -7.85 5.67 -13.87
N LEU A 40 -8.45 4.50 -13.60
CA LEU A 40 -9.72 4.09 -14.17
C LEU A 40 -10.85 5.06 -13.81
N TRP A 41 -10.92 5.49 -12.55
CA TRP A 41 -11.93 6.45 -12.10
C TRP A 41 -11.77 7.82 -12.76
N ILE A 42 -10.55 8.35 -12.82
CA ILE A 42 -10.29 9.64 -13.48
C ILE A 42 -10.67 9.56 -14.97
N THR A 43 -10.28 8.48 -15.64
CA THR A 43 -10.56 8.28 -17.07
C THR A 43 -12.06 8.12 -17.33
N ALA A 44 -12.76 7.32 -16.53
CA ALA A 44 -14.21 7.13 -16.66
C ALA A 44 -14.98 8.43 -16.44
N SER A 45 -14.51 9.27 -15.52
CA SER A 45 -15.12 10.56 -15.21
C SER A 45 -14.90 11.57 -16.33
N TYR A 46 -13.71 11.59 -16.91
CA TYR A 46 -13.42 12.36 -18.11
C TYR A 46 -14.29 11.94 -19.30
N VAL A 47 -14.50 10.63 -19.52
CA VAL A 47 -15.36 10.15 -20.62
C VAL A 47 -16.83 10.58 -20.43
N ARG A 48 -17.31 10.67 -19.18
CA ARG A 48 -18.70 11.07 -18.88
C ARG A 48 -18.94 12.57 -18.89
N HIS A 49 -17.99 13.35 -18.39
CA HIS A 49 -18.17 14.78 -18.13
C HIS A 49 -17.31 15.67 -19.04
N GLY A 50 -16.45 15.07 -19.88
CA GLY A 50 -15.63 15.77 -20.86
C GLY A 50 -14.61 16.72 -20.23
N LYS A 51 -14.31 17.81 -20.94
CA LYS A 51 -13.32 18.82 -20.54
C LYS A 51 -13.73 19.57 -19.26
N ASP A 52 -15.02 19.68 -18.98
CA ASP A 52 -15.56 20.43 -17.85
C ASP A 52 -15.13 19.80 -16.52
N PHE A 53 -14.95 18.48 -16.47
CA PHE A 53 -14.41 17.78 -15.31
C PHE A 53 -13.02 18.28 -14.88
N PHE A 54 -12.11 18.49 -15.84
CA PHE A 54 -10.76 18.98 -15.53
C PHE A 54 -10.76 20.47 -15.17
N LEU A 55 -11.65 21.24 -15.77
CA LEU A 55 -11.83 22.65 -15.41
C LEU A 55 -12.40 22.79 -13.99
N ASP A 56 -13.35 21.95 -13.59
CA ASP A 56 -13.89 21.88 -12.23
C ASP A 56 -12.82 21.44 -11.22
N LEU A 57 -11.98 20.47 -11.59
CA LEU A 57 -10.83 20.03 -10.78
C LEU A 57 -9.80 21.13 -10.53
N LEU A 58 -9.56 21.99 -11.54
CA LEU A 58 -8.60 23.10 -11.45
C LEU A 58 -9.19 24.34 -10.78
N ASN A 59 -10.51 24.50 -10.81
CA ASN A 59 -11.19 25.71 -10.38
C ASN A 59 -11.97 25.47 -9.08
N ALA A 60 -11.30 25.71 -7.94
CA ALA A 60 -11.79 25.43 -6.58
C ALA A 60 -13.10 26.13 -6.18
N LYS A 61 -13.65 27.04 -6.99
CA LYS A 61 -14.90 27.77 -6.71
C LYS A 61 -16.18 27.03 -7.14
N ALA A 62 -16.07 26.00 -7.97
CA ALA A 62 -17.22 25.26 -8.49
C ALA A 62 -16.95 23.76 -8.46
N LEU A 63 -16.46 23.24 -7.34
CA LEU A 63 -16.28 21.80 -7.17
C LEU A 63 -17.66 21.15 -7.23
N THR A 64 -18.00 20.59 -8.40
CA THR A 64 -19.21 19.77 -8.54
C THR A 64 -19.05 18.54 -7.64
N TRP A 65 -20.16 18.05 -7.08
CA TRP A 65 -20.15 16.94 -6.11
C TRP A 65 -19.40 15.70 -6.63
N THR A 66 -19.44 15.49 -7.95
CA THR A 66 -18.69 14.44 -8.65
C THR A 66 -17.17 14.65 -8.63
N ALA A 67 -16.69 15.89 -8.80
CA ALA A 67 -15.26 16.20 -8.75
C ALA A 67 -14.70 16.07 -7.33
N GLU A 68 -15.48 16.48 -6.33
CA GLU A 68 -15.14 16.31 -4.90
C GLU A 68 -15.03 14.83 -4.53
N TYR A 69 -15.99 14.01 -4.97
CA TYR A 69 -15.97 12.56 -4.80
C TYR A 69 -14.68 11.92 -5.31
N ILE A 70 -14.30 12.22 -6.56
CA ILE A 70 -13.13 11.62 -7.20
C ILE A 70 -11.84 12.09 -6.55
N LEU A 71 -11.78 13.35 -6.12
CA LEU A 71 -10.63 13.90 -5.41
C LEU A 71 -10.43 13.23 -4.05
N VAL A 72 -11.49 13.12 -3.24
CA VAL A 72 -11.38 12.57 -1.88
C VAL A 72 -11.09 11.07 -1.94
N ALA A 73 -11.90 10.30 -2.65
CA ALA A 73 -11.72 8.85 -2.71
C ALA A 73 -10.44 8.48 -3.49
N GLY A 74 -10.10 9.22 -4.55
CA GLY A 74 -8.87 9.03 -5.31
C GLY A 74 -7.60 9.36 -4.51
N SER A 75 -7.60 10.44 -3.74
CA SER A 75 -6.46 10.80 -2.89
C SER A 75 -6.24 9.79 -1.75
N LEU A 76 -7.32 9.28 -1.15
CA LEU A 76 -7.25 8.20 -0.15
C LEU A 76 -6.63 6.92 -0.73
N LEU A 77 -7.02 6.52 -1.94
CA LEU A 77 -6.43 5.37 -2.64
C LEU A 77 -4.95 5.59 -2.98
N LEU A 78 -4.57 6.79 -3.44
CA LEU A 78 -3.16 7.08 -3.70
C LEU A 78 -2.32 7.05 -2.41
N LEU A 79 -2.86 7.58 -1.31
CA LEU A 79 -2.17 7.58 -0.02
C LEU A 79 -2.03 6.15 0.55
N SER A 80 -3.08 5.33 0.41
CA SER A 80 -3.04 3.90 0.70
C SER A 80 -1.96 3.18 -0.13
N SER A 81 -1.91 3.44 -1.44
CA SER A 81 -0.90 2.84 -2.32
C SER A 81 0.52 3.20 -1.91
N ILE A 82 0.76 4.43 -1.44
CA ILE A 82 2.07 4.85 -0.93
C ILE A 82 2.45 4.02 0.30
N LEU A 83 1.52 3.81 1.24
CA LEU A 83 1.79 2.98 2.42
C LEU A 83 2.08 1.53 2.05
N PHE A 84 1.39 0.96 1.07
CA PHE A 84 1.68 -0.39 0.58
C PHE A 84 3.06 -0.47 -0.10
N LEU A 85 3.43 0.53 -0.91
CA LEU A 85 4.77 0.56 -1.52
C LEU A 85 5.89 0.74 -0.48
N LEU A 86 5.65 1.52 0.57
CA LEU A 86 6.56 1.63 1.71
C LEU A 86 6.66 0.30 2.46
N SER A 87 5.54 -0.35 2.77
CA SER A 87 5.50 -1.68 3.39
C SER A 87 6.32 -2.70 2.60
N SER A 88 6.21 -2.71 1.27
CA SER A 88 7.03 -3.56 0.41
C SER A 88 8.52 -3.21 0.48
N SER A 89 8.86 -1.93 0.38
CA SER A 89 10.25 -1.46 0.41
C SER A 89 10.94 -1.83 1.72
N PHE A 90 10.25 -1.64 2.86
CA PHE A 90 10.76 -2.03 4.18
C PHE A 90 10.85 -3.56 4.34
N SER A 91 9.88 -4.31 3.80
CA SER A 91 9.91 -5.78 3.81
C SER A 91 11.12 -6.33 3.05
N LEU A 92 11.39 -5.79 1.85
CA LEU A 92 12.55 -6.18 1.04
C LEU A 92 13.87 -5.75 1.70
N TYR A 93 13.91 -4.58 2.32
CA TYR A 93 15.08 -4.11 3.07
C TYR A 93 15.41 -5.05 4.23
N GLU A 94 14.42 -5.42 5.03
CA GLU A 94 14.64 -6.34 6.16
C GLU A 94 14.94 -7.77 5.71
N LEU A 95 14.34 -8.24 4.61
CA LEU A 95 14.64 -9.55 4.03
C LEU A 95 16.08 -9.62 3.51
N ASN A 96 16.58 -8.57 2.86
CA ASN A 96 17.98 -8.46 2.45
C ASN A 96 18.93 -8.38 3.66
N ALA A 97 18.49 -7.75 4.76
CA ALA A 97 19.29 -7.68 5.97
C ALA A 97 19.39 -9.04 6.68
N LEU A 98 18.28 -9.78 6.80
CA LEU A 98 18.23 -11.16 7.28
C LEU A 98 19.08 -12.11 6.43
N ALA A 99 19.05 -11.95 5.10
CA ALA A 99 19.84 -12.76 4.20
C ALA A 99 21.36 -12.54 4.35
N LYS A 100 21.78 -11.36 4.85
CA LYS A 100 23.18 -11.04 5.11
C LYS A 100 23.62 -11.41 6.53
N ASN A 101 22.75 -11.23 7.53
CA ASN A 101 23.01 -11.53 8.94
C ASN A 101 21.75 -12.16 9.56
N ALA A 102 21.80 -13.48 9.81
CA ALA A 102 20.66 -14.23 10.36
C ALA A 102 20.29 -13.81 11.79
N GLU A 103 21.26 -13.36 12.59
CA GLU A 103 21.03 -12.88 13.97
C GLU A 103 20.42 -11.47 14.08
N LYS A 104 20.20 -10.76 12.96
CA LYS A 104 19.69 -9.38 13.01
C LYS A 104 18.22 -9.37 13.47
N ASN A 105 17.94 -8.67 14.57
CA ASN A 105 16.58 -8.38 14.99
C ASN A 105 15.82 -7.58 13.91
N VAL A 106 14.73 -8.16 13.43
CA VAL A 106 13.90 -7.57 12.37
C VAL A 106 12.78 -6.73 12.95
N HIS A 107 12.57 -5.54 12.38
CA HIS A 107 11.51 -4.63 12.80
C HIS A 107 10.15 -4.97 12.17
N ILE A 108 9.69 -6.22 12.34
CA ILE A 108 8.42 -6.74 11.80
C ILE A 108 7.23 -5.84 12.15
N LYS A 109 7.22 -5.29 13.37
CA LYS A 109 6.14 -4.41 13.85
C LYS A 109 5.95 -3.18 12.96
N ILE A 110 7.03 -2.61 12.42
CA ILE A 110 6.98 -1.42 11.57
C ILE A 110 6.40 -1.79 10.19
N VAL A 111 6.85 -2.91 9.62
CA VAL A 111 6.31 -3.45 8.35
C VAL A 111 4.81 -3.69 8.46
N PHE A 112 4.36 -4.40 9.49
CA PHE A 112 2.93 -4.64 9.70
C PHE A 112 2.14 -3.39 10.02
N ALA A 113 2.74 -2.38 10.68
CA ALA A 113 2.07 -1.10 10.92
C ALA A 113 1.79 -0.37 9.60
N PHE A 114 2.75 -0.33 8.67
CA PHE A 114 2.53 0.23 7.33
C PHE A 114 1.47 -0.55 6.54
N PHE A 115 1.53 -1.88 6.57
CA PHE A 115 0.56 -2.73 5.90
C PHE A 115 -0.87 -2.54 6.44
N ALA A 116 -1.04 -2.53 7.76
CA ALA A 116 -2.32 -2.29 8.41
C ALA A 116 -2.81 -0.86 8.15
N GLY A 117 -1.92 0.13 8.17
CA GLY A 117 -2.24 1.51 7.80
C GLY A 117 -2.78 1.63 6.37
N GLY A 118 -2.15 0.94 5.41
CA GLY A 118 -2.64 0.84 4.03
C GLY A 118 -4.04 0.22 3.98
N LEU A 119 -4.27 -0.90 4.67
CA LEU A 119 -5.58 -1.54 4.73
C LEU A 119 -6.68 -0.63 5.29
N VAL A 120 -6.39 0.13 6.36
CA VAL A 120 -7.36 1.07 6.94
C VAL A 120 -7.71 2.17 5.94
N LEU A 121 -6.72 2.74 5.25
CA LEU A 121 -6.96 3.76 4.24
C LEU A 121 -7.72 3.22 3.03
N LEU A 122 -7.40 2.01 2.56
CA LEU A 122 -8.17 1.35 1.52
C LEU A 122 -9.63 1.16 1.94
N PHE A 123 -9.86 0.72 3.19
CA PHE A 123 -11.22 0.53 3.69
C PHE A 123 -11.99 1.85 3.77
N LEU A 124 -11.35 2.91 4.25
CA LEU A 124 -11.91 4.26 4.26
C LEU A 124 -12.18 4.76 2.84
N ALA A 125 -11.28 4.50 1.89
CA ALA A 125 -11.47 4.86 0.49
C ALA A 125 -12.70 4.16 -0.10
N LEU A 126 -12.85 2.86 0.12
CA LEU A 126 -14.00 2.09 -0.36
C LEU A 126 -15.32 2.51 0.30
N ILE A 127 -15.32 2.78 1.61
CA ILE A 127 -16.50 3.30 2.31
C ILE A 127 -16.85 4.69 1.77
N SER A 128 -15.87 5.58 1.63
CA SER A 128 -16.10 6.91 1.05
C SER A 128 -16.68 6.79 -0.35
N ALA A 129 -16.18 5.84 -1.16
CA ALA A 129 -16.67 5.53 -2.49
C ALA A 129 -18.17 5.17 -2.49
N ILE A 130 -18.58 4.35 -1.52
CA ILE A 130 -19.96 3.88 -1.39
C ILE A 130 -20.86 4.99 -0.87
N ILE A 131 -20.48 5.65 0.22
CA ILE A 131 -21.29 6.70 0.86
C ILE A 131 -21.57 7.83 -0.13
N LEU A 132 -20.54 8.35 -0.80
CA LEU A 132 -20.68 9.40 -1.80
C LEU A 132 -21.24 8.90 -3.15
N ARG A 133 -21.60 7.62 -3.30
CA ARG A 133 -22.36 7.16 -4.47
C ARG A 133 -23.86 7.01 -4.19
N TYR A 134 -24.22 6.78 -2.94
CA TYR A 134 -25.59 6.48 -2.51
C TYR A 134 -26.25 7.57 -1.67
N LEU A 135 -25.51 8.57 -1.19
CA LEU A 135 -26.04 9.88 -0.81
C LEU A 135 -26.20 10.78 -2.04
#